data_AF-A0A4Q9UZ53-F1
#
_entry.id   AF-A0A4Q9UZ53-F1
#
_cell.length_a   1.000
_cell.length_b   1.000
_cell.length_c   1.000
_cell.angle_alpha   90.00
_cell.angle_beta   90.00
_cell.angle_gamma   90.00
#
_symmetry.space_group_name_H-M   'P 1'
#
loop_
_entity.id
_entity.type
_entity.pdbx_description
1 polymer ?
#
loop_
_entity_poly.entity_id
_entity_poly.type
_entity_poly.pdbx_seq_one_letter_code
_entity_poly.pdbx_strand_id
1 'polypeptide(L)'
;MVECPLSVAQDFLACVKHRELRKLLAVRLASQIGDGIFQAGLASLFFFNPQKLASATDVAVAFAVLLLPFTLVGPFAGVFIDRWRRRNVLVGASAIRAVCTLVTALLVMNFPGSWGVYVGALIVLGVNRFLLSALSAALPHTLPGHLLLLANSIIPTLGGIAAGCGAALGAVVALMTGQGEFRNVLLLVIAALMFITASLLASRFSPNALGPHGGAISKQAAESIKPISSEIGSVIASLIEAAKYLITVRTPTAALAIMAVHRFIYGMNFIALVLMSRNLLADPRDPLAGLAVFAAIASVSIVGNVLAIVAIPLLNEKYQPRTLIMCCLGVSAVSQVMLVLGYTQFWISASALLLGFSVQGAKISVDTIVQRDTADEYRGRAFSLYDMLFNSAFVSAGAVAALTIPDSGWSPMYFGVLVVINLLLIAWYQGKIRENYDPGMTQK
;
A
#
# COMPACT_ATOMS: atom_id res chain seq x y z
N MET A 1 13.77 6.37 39.49
CA MET A 1 12.72 7.33 39.08
C MET A 1 12.21 6.85 37.74
N VAL A 2 10.95 6.39 37.71
CA VAL A 2 10.30 5.94 36.48
C VAL A 2 9.93 7.20 35.71
N GLU A 3 10.61 7.48 34.60
CA GLU A 3 10.30 8.61 33.73
C GLU A 3 8.84 8.44 33.24
N CYS A 4 8.01 9.44 33.49
CA CYS A 4 6.70 9.56 32.88
C CYS A 4 6.87 9.47 31.36
N PRO A 5 6.03 8.70 30.63
CA PRO A 5 6.06 8.73 29.18
C PRO A 5 5.73 10.16 28.74
N LEU A 6 6.71 10.84 28.13
CA LEU A 6 6.47 12.05 27.36
C LEU A 6 5.31 11.74 26.39
N SER A 7 4.35 12.66 26.28
CA SER A 7 3.21 12.39 25.42
C SER A 7 3.70 12.20 23.97
N VAL A 8 3.07 11.32 23.20
CA VAL A 8 3.42 11.07 21.78
C VAL A 8 3.59 12.38 20.98
N ALA A 9 2.84 13.42 21.34
CA ALA A 9 2.96 14.75 20.77
C ALA A 9 4.29 15.46 21.10
N GLN A 10 4.79 15.33 22.33
CA GLN A 10 6.09 15.89 22.74
C GLN A 10 7.26 15.19 22.06
N ASP A 11 7.20 13.86 21.94
CA ASP A 11 8.24 13.10 21.23
C ASP A 11 8.22 13.37 19.72
N PHE A 12 7.03 13.58 19.14
CA PHE A 12 6.92 14.02 17.74
C PHE A 12 7.51 15.42 17.55
N LEU A 13 7.22 16.36 18.46
CA LEU A 13 7.83 17.70 18.43
C LEU A 13 9.35 17.62 18.59
N ALA A 14 9.86 16.71 19.40
CA ALA A 14 11.29 16.44 19.53
C ALA A 14 11.89 15.92 18.21
N CYS A 15 11.21 15.00 17.52
CA CYS A 15 11.62 14.51 16.21
C CYS A 15 11.75 15.66 15.20
N VAL A 16 10.71 16.51 15.07
CA VAL A 16 10.66 17.59 14.06
C VAL A 16 11.70 18.69 14.31
N LYS A 17 12.27 18.81 15.52
CA LYS A 17 13.39 19.73 15.78
C LYS A 17 14.64 19.37 14.97
N HIS A 18 14.86 18.09 14.66
CA HIS A 18 16.02 17.65 13.89
C HIS A 18 15.96 18.12 12.43
N ARG A 19 16.97 18.91 12.00
CA ARG A 19 17.02 19.50 10.65
C ARG A 19 17.07 18.45 9.55
N GLU A 20 17.87 17.39 9.72
CA GLU A 20 18.01 16.34 8.71
C GLU A 20 16.74 15.51 8.59
N LEU A 21 16.02 15.28 9.69
CA LEU A 21 14.69 14.67 9.64
C LEU A 21 13.72 15.52 8.82
N ARG A 22 13.65 16.83 9.08
CA ARG A 22 12.75 17.74 8.34
C ARG A 22 13.03 17.71 6.84
N LYS A 23 14.31 17.67 6.44
CA LYS A 23 14.68 17.52 5.03
C LYS A 23 14.21 16.17 4.46
N LEU A 24 14.41 15.07 5.19
CA LEU A 24 14.03 13.73 4.73
C LEU A 24 12.50 13.61 4.64
N LEU A 25 11.79 14.18 5.61
CA LEU A 25 10.34 14.29 5.61
C LEU A 25 9.84 15.13 4.44
N ALA A 26 10.47 16.26 4.13
CA ALA A 26 10.10 17.09 2.98
C ALA A 26 10.24 16.33 1.65
N VAL A 27 11.31 15.54 1.47
CA VAL A 27 11.45 14.65 0.30
C VAL A 27 10.31 13.64 0.24
N ARG A 28 10.00 12.99 1.36
CA ARG A 28 8.92 12.00 1.45
C ARG A 28 7.56 12.62 1.11
N LEU A 29 7.20 13.73 1.75
CA LEU A 29 5.90 14.39 1.57
C LEU A 29 5.73 14.88 0.13
N ALA A 30 6.74 15.54 -0.45
CA ALA A 30 6.68 15.99 -1.83
C ALA A 30 6.49 14.81 -2.80
N SER A 31 7.26 13.73 -2.61
CA SER A 31 7.14 12.53 -3.44
C SER A 31 5.77 11.86 -3.28
N GLN A 32 5.24 11.75 -2.05
CA GLN A 32 3.96 11.06 -1.84
C GLN A 32 2.75 11.89 -2.28
N ILE A 33 2.79 13.22 -2.17
CA ILE A 33 1.78 14.09 -2.82
C ILE A 33 1.79 13.84 -4.33
N GLY A 34 2.98 13.77 -4.95
CA GLY A 34 3.12 13.41 -6.36
C GLY A 34 2.50 12.05 -6.69
N ASP A 35 2.69 11.03 -5.84
CA ASP A 35 2.04 9.71 -6.00
C ASP A 35 0.52 9.80 -5.99
N GLY A 36 -0.05 10.56 -5.06
CA GLY A 36 -1.50 10.76 -4.98
C GLY A 36 -2.08 11.38 -6.25
N ILE A 37 -1.45 12.46 -6.74
CA ILE A 37 -1.86 13.16 -7.96
C ILE A 37 -1.70 12.23 -9.18
N PHE A 38 -0.58 11.51 -9.25
CA PHE A 38 -0.31 10.54 -10.31
C PHE A 38 -1.37 9.44 -10.35
N GLN A 39 -1.70 8.85 -9.20
CA GLN A 39 -2.72 7.80 -9.09
C GLN A 39 -4.11 8.32 -9.43
N ALA A 40 -4.47 9.55 -9.05
CA ALA A 40 -5.73 10.17 -9.49
C ALA A 40 -5.80 10.32 -11.01
N GLY A 41 -4.69 10.75 -11.65
CA GLY A 41 -4.58 10.83 -13.10
C GLY A 41 -4.72 9.48 -13.79
N LEU A 42 -4.03 8.44 -13.27
CA LEU A 42 -4.16 7.07 -13.80
C LEU A 42 -5.55 6.49 -13.60
N ALA A 43 -6.20 6.76 -12.47
CA ALA A 43 -7.53 6.24 -12.19
C ALA A 43 -8.56 6.78 -13.20
N SER A 44 -8.49 8.09 -13.48
CA SER A 44 -9.25 8.72 -14.55
C SER A 44 -8.93 8.13 -15.93
N LEU A 45 -7.65 7.94 -16.24
CA LEU A 45 -7.18 7.48 -17.55
C LEU A 45 -7.52 6.02 -17.85
N PHE A 46 -7.44 5.16 -16.85
CA PHE A 46 -7.66 3.72 -16.98
C PHE A 46 -9.10 3.35 -16.62
N PHE A 47 -9.56 3.63 -15.40
CA PHE A 47 -10.82 3.10 -14.89
C PHE A 47 -12.07 3.85 -15.32
N PHE A 48 -11.92 5.16 -15.59
CA PHE A 48 -13.03 6.04 -15.93
C PHE A 48 -12.84 6.68 -17.31
N ASN A 49 -12.19 5.96 -18.23
CA ASN A 49 -12.19 6.31 -19.64
C ASN A 49 -13.26 5.50 -20.38
N PRO A 50 -14.27 6.15 -21.00
CA PRO A 50 -15.39 5.46 -21.63
C PRO A 50 -14.97 4.51 -22.76
N GLN A 51 -13.80 4.74 -23.37
CA GLN A 51 -13.28 3.93 -24.48
C GLN A 51 -12.44 2.72 -24.06
N LYS A 52 -12.01 2.60 -22.78
CA LYS A 52 -10.90 1.66 -22.44
C LYS A 52 -11.21 0.48 -21.53
N LEU A 53 -12.19 0.52 -20.64
CA LEU A 53 -12.45 -0.62 -19.75
C LEU A 53 -13.96 -0.81 -19.57
N ALA A 54 -14.63 -1.54 -20.46
CA ALA A 54 -16.08 -1.74 -20.40
C ALA A 54 -16.49 -2.90 -19.48
N SER A 55 -15.54 -3.76 -19.09
CA SER A 55 -15.80 -5.01 -18.38
C SER A 55 -14.95 -5.17 -17.11
N ALA A 56 -15.39 -6.08 -16.23
CA ALA A 56 -14.63 -6.51 -15.05
C ALA A 56 -13.22 -7.04 -15.43
N THR A 57 -13.10 -7.72 -16.57
CA THR A 57 -11.85 -8.25 -17.11
C THR A 57 -10.82 -7.17 -17.41
N ASP A 58 -11.25 -6.07 -18.03
CA ASP A 58 -10.34 -4.99 -18.39
C ASP A 58 -9.76 -4.33 -17.12
N VAL A 59 -10.61 -4.10 -16.11
CA VAL A 59 -10.21 -3.57 -14.80
C VAL A 59 -9.22 -4.53 -14.11
N ALA A 60 -9.50 -5.83 -14.13
CA ALA A 60 -8.65 -6.87 -13.56
C ALA A 60 -7.27 -6.92 -14.22
N VAL A 61 -7.21 -6.87 -15.55
CA VAL A 61 -5.94 -6.85 -16.31
C VAL A 61 -5.15 -5.59 -16.00
N ALA A 62 -5.79 -4.42 -15.93
CA ALA A 62 -5.13 -3.18 -15.55
C ALA A 62 -4.50 -3.29 -14.15
N PHE A 63 -5.21 -3.85 -13.17
CA PHE A 63 -4.66 -4.10 -11.85
C PHE A 63 -3.54 -5.14 -11.85
N ALA A 64 -3.67 -6.25 -12.59
CA ALA A 64 -2.62 -7.25 -12.68
C ALA A 64 -1.33 -6.65 -13.27
N VAL A 65 -1.47 -5.89 -14.37
CA VAL A 65 -0.36 -5.21 -15.03
C VAL A 65 0.25 -4.20 -14.08
N LEU A 66 -0.53 -3.33 -13.43
CA LEU A 66 -0.01 -2.29 -12.54
C LEU A 66 0.56 -2.83 -11.24
N LEU A 67 -0.01 -3.94 -10.71
CA LEU A 67 0.27 -4.39 -9.36
C LEU A 67 1.24 -5.58 -9.23
N LEU A 68 1.25 -6.53 -10.17
CA LEU A 68 2.13 -7.69 -10.07
C LEU A 68 3.62 -7.33 -10.16
N PRO A 69 4.08 -6.50 -11.12
CA PRO A 69 5.51 -6.24 -11.25
C PRO A 69 6.08 -5.52 -10.03
N PHE A 70 5.35 -4.57 -9.42
CA PHE A 70 5.85 -3.89 -8.22
C PHE A 70 5.98 -4.84 -7.03
N THR A 71 5.16 -5.90 -6.99
CA THR A 71 5.15 -6.89 -5.91
C THR A 71 6.43 -7.72 -5.93
N LEU A 72 6.89 -8.08 -7.13
CA LEU A 72 8.09 -8.88 -7.34
C LEU A 72 9.39 -8.10 -7.12
N VAL A 73 9.41 -6.80 -7.41
CA VAL A 73 10.62 -5.98 -7.34
C VAL A 73 11.01 -5.60 -5.90
N GLY A 74 10.04 -5.51 -5.00
CA GLY A 74 10.21 -5.02 -3.62
C GLY A 74 11.39 -5.65 -2.84
N PRO A 75 11.47 -6.98 -2.73
CA PRO A 75 12.53 -7.64 -1.95
C PRO A 75 13.95 -7.41 -2.47
N PHE A 76 14.09 -7.04 -3.74
CA PHE A 76 15.39 -6.83 -4.37
C PHE A 76 15.90 -5.38 -4.22
N ALA A 77 15.07 -4.46 -3.73
CA ALA A 77 15.46 -3.05 -3.63
C ALA A 77 16.67 -2.83 -2.71
N GLY A 78 16.78 -3.61 -1.61
CA GLY A 78 17.88 -3.52 -0.65
C GLY A 78 19.27 -3.76 -1.27
N VAL A 79 19.36 -4.75 -2.18
CA VAL A 79 20.60 -5.10 -2.91
C VAL A 79 21.23 -3.88 -3.57
N PHE A 80 20.40 -3.03 -4.18
CA PHE A 80 20.87 -1.83 -4.87
C PHE A 80 21.08 -0.66 -3.92
N ILE A 81 20.22 -0.49 -2.91
CA ILE A 81 20.29 0.61 -1.93
C ILE A 81 21.54 0.51 -1.05
N ASP A 82 22.00 -0.70 -0.74
CA ASP A 82 23.19 -0.90 0.08
C ASP A 82 24.50 -0.62 -0.68
N ARG A 83 24.46 -0.65 -2.02
CA ARG A 83 25.60 -0.37 -2.90
C ARG A 83 25.72 1.11 -3.27
N TRP A 84 24.60 1.82 -3.31
CA TRP A 84 24.55 3.20 -3.80
C TRP A 84 24.43 4.19 -2.64
N ARG A 85 25.10 5.34 -2.75
CA ARG A 85 24.90 6.46 -1.81
C ARG A 85 23.41 6.79 -1.77
N ARG A 86 22.77 6.69 -0.60
CA ARG A 86 21.30 6.81 -0.47
C ARG A 86 20.78 8.15 -0.96
N ARG A 87 21.56 9.23 -0.80
CA ARG A 87 21.27 10.53 -1.42
C ARG A 87 21.08 10.39 -2.95
N ASN A 88 21.99 9.71 -3.63
CA ASN A 88 21.92 9.55 -5.09
C ASN A 88 20.73 8.67 -5.48
N VAL A 89 20.38 7.67 -4.66
CA VAL A 89 19.16 6.87 -4.86
C VAL A 89 17.93 7.76 -4.77
N LEU A 90 17.81 8.61 -3.75
CA LEU A 90 16.65 9.50 -3.58
C LEU A 90 16.53 10.51 -4.73
N VAL A 91 17.65 11.14 -5.13
CA VAL A 91 17.68 12.09 -6.26
C VAL A 91 17.36 11.38 -7.58
N GLY A 92 18.05 10.28 -7.87
CA GLY A 92 17.89 9.52 -9.10
C GLY A 92 16.50 8.92 -9.25
N ALA A 93 15.97 8.28 -8.20
CA ALA A 93 14.63 7.72 -8.21
C ALA A 93 13.55 8.80 -8.44
N SER A 94 13.68 9.95 -7.77
CA SER A 94 12.76 11.07 -7.96
C SER A 94 12.85 11.67 -9.38
N ALA A 95 14.07 11.79 -9.93
CA ALA A 95 14.29 12.28 -11.29
C ALA A 95 13.76 11.31 -12.35
N ILE A 96 14.01 10.01 -12.21
CA ILE A 96 13.48 8.97 -13.10
C ILE A 96 11.95 9.02 -13.10
N ARG A 97 11.33 9.12 -11.91
CA ARG A 97 9.88 9.27 -11.80
C ARG A 97 9.37 10.51 -12.49
N ALA A 98 10.00 11.66 -12.30
CA ALA A 98 9.64 12.89 -13.01
C ALA A 98 9.68 12.72 -14.54
N VAL A 99 10.78 12.19 -15.07
CA VAL A 99 10.97 11.96 -16.51
C VAL A 99 9.94 10.97 -17.04
N CYS A 100 9.79 9.81 -16.39
CA CYS A 100 8.82 8.79 -16.81
C CYS A 100 7.39 9.32 -16.75
N THR A 101 7.03 10.14 -15.75
CA THR A 101 5.71 10.77 -15.68
C THR A 101 5.50 11.79 -16.81
N LEU A 102 6.50 12.60 -17.16
CA LEU A 102 6.40 13.52 -18.30
C LEU A 102 6.31 12.77 -19.64
N VAL A 103 7.07 11.70 -19.82
CA VAL A 103 6.95 10.82 -21.00
C VAL A 103 5.57 10.20 -21.05
N THR A 104 5.03 9.75 -19.91
CA THR A 104 3.66 9.23 -19.82
C THR A 104 2.64 10.29 -20.21
N ALA A 105 2.83 11.55 -19.79
CA ALA A 105 1.96 12.66 -20.18
C ALA A 105 1.99 12.91 -21.70
N LEU A 106 3.19 12.88 -22.31
CA LEU A 106 3.34 13.00 -23.76
C LEU A 106 2.69 11.82 -24.51
N LEU A 107 2.83 10.59 -24.00
CA LEU A 107 2.19 9.41 -24.57
C LEU A 107 0.67 9.50 -24.47
N VAL A 108 0.13 10.01 -23.36
CA VAL A 108 -1.32 10.23 -23.21
C VAL A 108 -1.81 11.26 -24.22
N MET A 109 -1.04 12.32 -24.46
CA MET A 109 -1.42 13.40 -25.39
C MET A 109 -1.38 12.97 -26.86
N ASN A 110 -0.44 12.10 -27.26
CA ASN A 110 -0.22 11.76 -28.68
C ASN A 110 -0.73 10.36 -29.05
N PHE A 111 -0.71 9.42 -28.09
CA PHE A 111 -1.04 8.01 -28.29
C PHE A 111 -1.88 7.49 -27.12
N PRO A 112 -3.08 8.05 -26.90
CA PRO A 112 -3.89 7.77 -25.73
C PRO A 112 -4.19 6.27 -25.65
N GLY A 113 -3.62 5.57 -24.67
CA GLY A 113 -3.88 4.15 -24.42
C GLY A 113 -2.89 3.18 -25.03
N SER A 114 -1.81 3.69 -25.62
CA SER A 114 -0.66 2.87 -25.97
C SER A 114 -0.13 2.11 -24.74
N TRP A 115 0.43 0.92 -24.98
CA TRP A 115 1.11 0.13 -23.93
C TRP A 115 2.21 0.93 -23.22
N GLY A 116 2.80 1.92 -23.88
CA GLY A 116 3.80 2.82 -23.29
C GLY A 116 3.29 3.56 -22.04
N VAL A 117 2.00 3.87 -21.96
CA VAL A 117 1.40 4.50 -20.77
C VAL A 117 1.44 3.53 -19.57
N TYR A 118 1.12 2.25 -19.78
CA TYR A 118 1.17 1.23 -18.74
C TYR A 118 2.60 0.97 -18.28
N VAL A 119 3.55 0.92 -19.23
CA VAL A 119 4.98 0.78 -18.92
C VAL A 119 5.49 1.98 -18.12
N GLY A 120 5.14 3.21 -18.52
CA GLY A 120 5.49 4.43 -17.78
C GLY A 120 4.93 4.43 -16.36
N ALA A 121 3.65 4.07 -16.20
CA ALA A 121 3.02 3.90 -14.89
C ALA A 121 3.73 2.87 -14.01
N LEU A 122 4.09 1.73 -14.60
CA LEU A 122 4.80 0.68 -13.89
C LEU A 122 6.19 1.09 -13.42
N ILE A 123 6.94 1.80 -14.26
CA ILE A 123 8.25 2.32 -13.87
C ILE A 123 8.10 3.30 -12.72
N VAL A 124 7.15 4.24 -12.79
CA VAL A 124 6.93 5.23 -11.72
C VAL A 124 6.57 4.55 -10.40
N LEU A 125 5.65 3.59 -10.42
CA LEU A 125 5.23 2.83 -9.23
C LEU A 125 6.36 1.94 -8.69
N GLY A 126 7.12 1.29 -9.56
CA GLY A 126 8.27 0.45 -9.18
C GLY A 126 9.39 1.26 -8.54
N VAL A 127 9.77 2.39 -9.15
CA VAL A 127 10.80 3.30 -8.62
C VAL A 127 10.36 3.93 -7.31
N ASN A 128 9.06 4.15 -7.10
CA ASN A 128 8.55 4.59 -5.79
C ASN A 128 8.92 3.62 -4.68
N ARG A 129 8.88 2.31 -4.93
CA ARG A 129 9.24 1.32 -3.91
C ARG A 129 10.71 1.39 -3.50
N PHE A 130 11.61 1.59 -4.46
CA PHE A 130 13.02 1.88 -4.18
C PHE A 130 13.18 3.15 -3.35
N LEU A 131 12.44 4.20 -3.70
CA LEU A 131 12.48 5.48 -2.98
C LEU A 131 12.01 5.32 -1.52
N LEU A 132 10.90 4.61 -1.28
CA LEU A 132 10.40 4.36 0.08
C LEU A 132 11.37 3.52 0.91
N SER A 133 11.98 2.49 0.31
CA SER A 133 13.01 1.69 0.98
C SER A 133 14.26 2.52 1.32
N ALA A 134 14.72 3.36 0.39
CA ALA A 134 15.85 4.26 0.62
C ALA A 134 15.57 5.31 1.70
N LEU A 135 14.34 5.85 1.77
CA LEU A 135 13.92 6.76 2.84
C LEU A 135 13.95 6.08 4.21
N SER A 136 13.45 4.85 4.32
CA SER A 136 13.49 4.07 5.57
C SER A 136 14.93 3.75 5.98
N ALA A 137 15.79 3.37 5.05
CA ALA A 137 17.21 3.10 5.31
C ALA A 137 18.02 4.36 5.67
N ALA A 138 17.60 5.54 5.19
CA ALA A 138 18.20 6.82 5.51
C ALA A 138 17.79 7.34 6.90
N LEU A 139 16.64 6.92 7.43
CA LEU A 139 16.07 7.44 8.67
C LEU A 139 17.02 7.37 9.90
N PRO A 140 17.76 6.26 10.15
CA PRO A 140 18.71 6.16 11.25
C PRO A 140 19.83 7.21 11.25
N HIS A 141 20.08 7.86 10.10
CA HIS A 141 21.12 8.88 9.96
C HIS A 141 20.60 10.30 10.23
N THR A 142 19.29 10.44 10.50
CA THR A 142 18.63 11.75 10.62
C THR A 142 18.17 12.11 12.03
N LEU A 143 18.12 11.12 12.93
CA LEU A 143 17.69 11.26 14.33
C LEU A 143 18.37 10.24 15.25
N PRO A 144 18.47 10.53 16.55
CA PRO A 144 19.04 9.62 17.54
C PRO A 144 18.17 8.36 17.75
N GLY A 145 18.82 7.29 18.22
CA GLY A 145 18.22 5.94 18.33
C GLY A 145 16.92 5.86 19.12
N HIS A 146 16.80 6.60 20.24
CA HIS A 146 15.61 6.59 21.08
C HIS A 146 14.36 7.15 20.39
N LEU A 147 14.51 7.97 19.34
CA LEU A 147 13.40 8.53 18.55
C LEU A 147 13.08 7.69 17.30
N LEU A 148 13.91 6.70 16.94
CA LEU A 148 13.75 5.94 15.69
C LEU A 148 12.47 5.11 15.65
N LEU A 149 12.07 4.52 16.78
CA LEU A 149 10.86 3.71 16.86
C LEU A 149 9.61 4.55 16.57
N LEU A 150 9.54 5.74 17.18
CA LEU A 150 8.45 6.69 16.95
C LEU A 150 8.45 7.19 15.51
N ALA A 151 9.61 7.60 14.99
CA ALA A 151 9.76 8.10 13.64
C ALA A 151 9.38 7.04 12.58
N ASN A 152 9.77 5.79 12.78
CA ASN A 152 9.38 4.67 11.91
C ASN A 152 7.87 4.42 11.89
N SER A 153 7.14 4.84 12.93
CA SER A 153 5.69 4.70 13.02
C SER A 153 4.95 5.90 12.40
N ILE A 154 5.41 7.13 12.70
CA ILE A 154 4.72 8.36 12.28
C ILE A 154 5.03 8.74 10.83
N ILE A 155 6.29 8.64 10.40
CA ILE A 155 6.70 9.15 9.09
C ILE A 155 6.00 8.42 7.92
N PRO A 156 5.83 7.08 7.95
CA PRO A 156 5.02 6.41 6.94
C PRO A 156 3.57 6.85 6.93
N THR A 157 2.97 7.06 8.10
CA THR A 157 1.61 7.57 8.25
C THR A 157 1.44 8.96 7.63
N LEU A 158 2.38 9.88 7.91
CA LEU A 158 2.41 11.20 7.28
C LEU A 158 2.57 11.12 5.77
N GLY A 159 3.38 10.17 5.29
CA GLY A 159 3.46 9.87 3.86
C GLY A 159 2.09 9.51 3.28
N GLY A 160 1.39 8.54 3.88
CA GLY A 160 0.07 8.11 3.41
C GLY A 160 -0.95 9.24 3.39
N ILE A 161 -0.94 10.11 4.42
CA ILE A 161 -1.76 11.33 4.46
C ILE A 161 -1.39 12.25 3.28
N ALA A 162 -0.10 12.45 3.01
CA ALA A 162 0.37 13.29 1.92
C ALA A 162 -0.06 12.73 0.54
N ALA A 163 -0.02 11.42 0.35
CA ALA A 163 -0.59 10.77 -0.84
C ALA A 163 -2.11 10.97 -0.95
N GLY A 164 -2.84 10.86 0.15
CA GLY A 164 -4.26 11.19 0.20
C GLY A 164 -4.55 12.64 -0.20
N CYS A 165 -3.79 13.60 0.33
CA CYS A 165 -3.87 15.01 -0.06
C CYS A 165 -3.57 15.20 -1.55
N GLY A 166 -2.57 14.51 -2.09
CA GLY A 166 -2.28 14.51 -3.52
C GLY A 166 -3.46 14.01 -4.37
N ALA A 167 -4.07 12.90 -3.98
CA ALA A 167 -5.25 12.38 -4.67
C ALA A 167 -6.44 13.36 -4.59
N ALA A 168 -6.68 13.97 -3.44
CA ALA A 168 -7.71 15.00 -3.25
C ALA A 168 -7.46 16.24 -4.11
N LEU A 169 -6.22 16.71 -4.18
CA LEU A 169 -5.83 17.79 -5.11
C LEU A 169 -6.09 17.39 -6.56
N GLY A 170 -5.79 16.15 -6.93
CA GLY A 170 -6.09 15.62 -8.27
C GLY A 170 -7.59 15.63 -8.58
N ALA A 171 -8.44 15.28 -7.61
CA ALA A 171 -9.89 15.35 -7.75
C ALA A 171 -10.39 16.81 -7.90
N VAL A 172 -9.85 17.75 -7.12
CA VAL A 172 -10.19 19.18 -7.24
C VAL A 172 -9.82 19.72 -8.63
N VAL A 173 -8.60 19.42 -9.11
CA VAL A 173 -8.17 19.80 -10.47
C VAL A 173 -9.09 19.18 -11.53
N ALA A 174 -9.54 17.94 -11.33
CA ALA A 174 -10.48 17.29 -12.24
C ALA A 174 -11.84 17.98 -12.31
N LEU A 175 -12.33 18.52 -11.19
CA LEU A 175 -13.58 19.30 -11.15
C LEU A 175 -13.42 20.66 -11.85
N MET A 176 -12.26 21.30 -11.74
CA MET A 176 -12.01 22.61 -12.35
C MET A 176 -11.77 22.56 -13.87
N THR A 177 -11.25 21.46 -14.39
CA THR A 177 -10.82 21.33 -15.79
C THR A 177 -11.80 20.59 -16.70
N GLY A 178 -12.86 19.98 -16.14
CA GLY A 178 -13.87 19.24 -16.91
C GLY A 178 -13.36 17.91 -17.49
N GLN A 179 -13.95 17.49 -18.62
CA GLN A 179 -13.60 16.24 -19.30
C GLN A 179 -12.49 16.45 -20.33
N GLY A 180 -11.62 15.44 -20.50
CA GLY A 180 -10.72 15.35 -21.64
C GLY A 180 -9.28 14.98 -21.30
N GLU A 181 -8.48 14.82 -22.35
CA GLU A 181 -7.06 14.43 -22.25
C GLU A 181 -6.21 15.50 -21.58
N PHE A 182 -6.56 16.79 -21.77
CA PHE A 182 -5.88 17.91 -21.13
C PHE A 182 -5.79 17.76 -19.61
N ARG A 183 -6.88 17.33 -18.96
CA ARG A 183 -6.90 17.07 -17.51
C ARG A 183 -5.89 15.99 -17.12
N ASN A 184 -5.90 14.86 -17.83
CA ASN A 184 -5.02 13.74 -17.51
C ASN A 184 -3.55 14.15 -17.66
N VAL A 185 -3.24 14.88 -18.73
CA VAL A 185 -1.90 15.45 -18.97
C VAL A 185 -1.54 16.44 -17.86
N LEU A 186 -2.44 17.34 -17.48
CA LEU A 186 -2.21 18.33 -16.42
C LEU A 186 -1.90 17.65 -15.07
N LEU A 187 -2.68 16.64 -14.68
CA LEU A 187 -2.44 15.87 -13.45
C LEU A 187 -1.06 15.20 -13.47
N LEU A 188 -0.67 14.61 -14.60
CA LEU A 188 0.66 14.01 -14.76
C LEU A 188 1.77 15.06 -14.68
N VAL A 189 1.58 16.24 -15.29
CA VAL A 189 2.56 17.35 -15.20
C VAL A 189 2.70 17.84 -13.77
N ILE A 190 1.60 18.04 -13.03
CA ILE A 190 1.65 18.43 -11.62
C ILE A 190 2.38 17.36 -10.78
N ALA A 191 2.07 16.08 -11.00
CA ALA A 191 2.78 14.99 -10.33
C ALA A 191 4.29 14.99 -10.65
N ALA A 192 4.67 15.23 -11.91
CA ALA A 192 6.07 15.35 -12.30
C ALA A 192 6.77 16.53 -11.60
N LEU A 193 6.12 17.68 -11.47
CA LEU A 193 6.65 18.82 -10.72
C LEU A 193 6.90 18.47 -9.24
N MET A 194 6.03 17.67 -8.63
CA MET A 194 6.24 17.17 -7.26
C MET A 194 7.44 16.21 -7.17
N PHE A 195 7.65 15.34 -8.16
CA PHE A 195 8.82 14.47 -8.23
C PHE A 195 10.12 15.24 -8.49
N ILE A 196 10.09 16.28 -9.33
CA ILE A 196 11.21 17.21 -9.50
C ILE A 196 11.52 17.90 -8.17
N THR A 197 10.49 18.40 -7.48
CA THR A 197 10.63 19.01 -6.16
C THR A 197 11.28 18.05 -5.16
N ALA A 198 10.84 16.79 -5.10
CA ALA A 198 11.45 15.77 -4.25
C ALA A 198 12.93 15.53 -4.59
N SER A 199 13.28 15.50 -5.87
CA SER A 199 14.67 15.37 -6.35
C SER A 199 15.53 16.56 -5.91
N LEU A 200 15.04 17.79 -6.09
CA LEU A 200 15.71 19.02 -5.67
C LEU A 200 15.85 19.12 -4.15
N LEU A 201 14.88 18.62 -3.38
CA LEU A 201 14.99 18.54 -1.93
C LEU A 201 16.02 17.50 -1.49
N ALA A 202 16.06 16.33 -2.14
CA ALA A 202 17.03 15.28 -1.86
C ALA A 202 18.47 15.72 -2.19
N SER A 203 18.66 16.56 -3.21
CA SER A 203 19.98 17.09 -3.58
C SER A 203 20.59 18.02 -2.53
N ARG A 204 19.78 18.56 -1.60
CA ARG A 204 20.24 19.42 -0.47
C ARG A 204 20.96 18.65 0.64
N PHE A 205 20.92 17.32 0.64
CA PHE A 205 21.75 16.51 1.52
C PHE A 205 23.20 16.50 1.03
N SER A 206 24.18 16.39 1.94
CA SER A 206 25.55 16.13 1.52
C SER A 206 25.67 14.68 1.00
N PRO A 207 26.59 14.38 0.06
CA PRO A 207 26.72 13.05 -0.54
C PRO A 207 26.85 11.87 0.43
N ASN A 208 27.37 12.12 1.64
CA ASN A 208 27.61 11.10 2.65
C ASN A 208 26.67 11.20 3.86
N ALA A 209 25.73 12.16 3.90
CA ALA A 209 24.87 12.39 5.06
C ALA A 209 23.93 11.21 5.39
N LEU A 210 23.51 10.45 4.38
CA LEU A 210 22.46 9.42 4.53
C LEU A 210 23.01 8.01 4.48
N GLY A 211 24.34 7.86 4.39
CA GLY A 211 24.99 6.59 4.12
C GLY A 211 24.62 5.97 2.76
N PRO A 212 25.07 4.75 2.49
CA PRO A 212 26.26 4.15 3.10
C PRO A 212 27.47 5.09 2.89
N HIS A 213 28.32 5.23 3.91
CA HIS A 213 29.47 6.14 3.88
C HIS A 213 30.45 5.64 2.81
N GLY A 214 30.51 6.33 1.67
CA GLY A 214 31.38 5.96 0.54
C GLY A 214 32.89 6.09 0.80
N GLY A 215 33.32 6.23 2.07
CA GLY A 215 34.73 6.28 2.49
C GLY A 215 35.15 5.11 3.40
N ALA A 216 34.24 4.23 3.82
CA ALA A 216 34.53 3.11 4.70
C ALA A 216 34.15 1.74 4.10
N ILE A 217 33.95 1.66 2.79
CA ILE A 217 34.22 0.41 2.08
C ILE A 217 35.75 0.36 1.97
N SER A 218 36.38 -0.23 2.99
CA SER A 218 37.77 -0.69 2.92
C SER A 218 37.99 -1.33 1.55
N LYS A 219 39.17 -1.19 0.95
CA LYS A 219 39.52 -1.93 -0.30
C LYS A 219 39.15 -3.42 -0.23
N GLN A 220 39.10 -4.02 0.97
CA GLN A 220 38.59 -5.38 1.22
C GLN A 220 37.09 -5.59 0.98
N ALA A 221 36.24 -4.61 1.27
CA ALA A 221 34.81 -4.68 1.00
C ALA A 221 34.47 -4.42 -0.48
N ALA A 222 35.34 -3.70 -1.21
CA ALA A 222 35.25 -3.52 -2.66
C ALA A 222 35.67 -4.79 -3.43
N GLU A 223 36.67 -5.52 -2.94
CA GLU A 223 37.07 -6.84 -3.45
C GLU A 223 36.08 -7.95 -3.10
N SER A 224 35.24 -7.74 -2.07
CA SER A 224 34.19 -8.67 -1.62
C SER A 224 32.80 -8.36 -2.21
N ILE A 225 32.69 -7.44 -3.18
CA ILE A 225 31.42 -7.15 -3.86
C ILE A 225 31.07 -8.37 -4.71
N LYS A 226 30.21 -9.22 -4.15
CA LYS A 226 29.64 -10.36 -4.85
C LYS A 226 28.96 -9.90 -6.15
N PRO A 227 28.96 -10.71 -7.23
CA PRO A 227 28.21 -10.35 -8.43
C PRO A 227 26.72 -10.18 -8.10
N ILE A 228 26.05 -9.22 -8.74
CA ILE A 228 24.62 -8.91 -8.49
C ILE A 228 23.75 -10.17 -8.62
N SER A 229 24.08 -11.07 -9.55
CA SER A 229 23.39 -12.35 -9.73
C SER A 229 23.43 -13.23 -8.47
N SER A 230 24.56 -13.28 -7.78
CA SER A 230 24.70 -14.05 -6.53
C SER A 230 23.99 -13.39 -5.35
N GLU A 231 23.89 -12.06 -5.32
CA GLU A 231 23.10 -11.35 -4.32
C GLU A 231 21.59 -11.56 -4.54
N ILE A 232 21.12 -11.47 -5.80
CA ILE A 232 19.75 -11.83 -6.16
C ILE A 232 19.45 -13.28 -5.75
N GLY A 233 20.37 -14.21 -6.05
CA GLY A 233 20.25 -15.60 -5.63
C GLY A 233 20.16 -15.75 -4.11
N SER A 234 20.96 -14.98 -3.36
CA SER A 234 20.91 -14.96 -1.89
C SER A 234 19.59 -14.40 -1.34
N VAL A 235 19.03 -13.36 -1.96
CA VAL A 235 17.72 -12.81 -1.58
C VAL A 235 16.65 -13.87 -1.77
N ILE A 236 16.62 -14.54 -2.92
CA ILE A 236 15.66 -15.61 -3.21
C ILE A 236 15.81 -16.75 -2.20
N ALA A 237 17.04 -17.23 -1.95
CA ALA A 237 17.30 -18.27 -0.97
C ALA A 237 16.83 -17.88 0.44
N SER A 238 17.07 -16.62 0.84
CA SER A 238 16.67 -16.10 2.14
C SER A 238 15.15 -15.95 2.29
N LEU A 239 14.43 -15.65 1.20
CA LEU A 239 12.96 -15.63 1.17
C LEU A 239 12.39 -17.05 1.27
N ILE A 240 13.00 -18.03 0.59
CA ILE A 240 12.62 -19.44 0.69
C ILE A 240 12.83 -19.94 2.12
N GLU A 241 13.96 -19.60 2.74
CA GLU A 241 14.25 -19.93 4.13
C GLU A 241 13.22 -19.32 5.09
N ALA A 242 12.90 -18.03 4.92
CA ALA A 242 11.87 -17.36 5.70
C ALA A 242 10.48 -17.98 5.49
N ALA A 243 10.13 -18.41 4.27
CA ALA A 243 8.88 -19.09 3.99
C ALA A 243 8.81 -20.45 4.69
N LYS A 244 9.90 -21.24 4.65
CA LYS A 244 10.01 -22.51 5.39
C LYS A 244 9.87 -22.28 6.89
N TYR A 245 10.56 -21.28 7.44
CA TYR A 245 10.46 -20.89 8.83
C TYR A 245 9.02 -20.52 9.20
N LEU A 246 8.36 -19.65 8.43
CA LEU A 246 6.97 -19.26 8.70
C LEU A 246 6.05 -20.49 8.73
N ILE A 247 6.19 -21.43 7.80
CA ILE A 247 5.39 -22.66 7.81
C ILE A 247 5.53 -23.44 9.13
N THR A 248 6.71 -23.41 9.76
CA THR A 248 6.92 -24.03 11.08
C THR A 248 6.29 -23.22 12.22
N VAL A 249 6.24 -21.89 12.11
CA VAL A 249 5.66 -21.00 13.13
C VAL A 249 4.19 -20.71 12.79
N ARG A 250 3.31 -21.47 13.45
CA ARG A 250 1.87 -21.50 13.14
C ARG A 250 1.17 -20.14 13.30
N THR A 251 1.53 -19.32 14.28
CA THR A 251 0.80 -18.08 14.61
C THR A 251 0.94 -16.98 13.55
N PRO A 252 2.17 -16.55 13.14
CA PRO A 252 2.35 -15.62 12.04
C PRO A 252 1.77 -16.13 10.72
N THR A 253 1.93 -17.43 10.43
CA THR A 253 1.42 -18.01 9.19
C THR A 253 -0.09 -17.99 9.10
N ALA A 254 -0.80 -18.32 10.19
CA ALA A 254 -2.26 -18.22 10.23
C ALA A 254 -2.74 -16.76 10.07
N ALA A 255 -2.04 -15.80 10.70
CA ALA A 255 -2.36 -14.38 10.57
C ALA A 255 -2.14 -13.87 9.13
N LEU A 256 -1.04 -14.25 8.48
CA LEU A 256 -0.73 -13.91 7.09
C LEU A 256 -1.74 -14.52 6.11
N ALA A 257 -2.14 -15.78 6.32
CA ALA A 257 -3.14 -16.44 5.48
C ALA A 257 -4.49 -15.71 5.53
N ILE A 258 -4.93 -15.30 6.73
CA ILE A 258 -6.17 -14.51 6.88
C ILE A 258 -6.06 -13.17 6.21
N MET A 259 -4.94 -12.47 6.40
CA MET A 259 -4.75 -11.18 5.76
C MET A 259 -4.78 -11.30 4.24
N ALA A 260 -4.22 -12.37 3.67
CA ALA A 260 -4.30 -12.63 2.23
C ALA A 260 -5.74 -12.84 1.77
N VAL A 261 -6.53 -13.71 2.42
CA VAL A 261 -7.93 -13.96 2.05
C VAL A 261 -8.80 -12.71 2.26
N HIS A 262 -8.58 -11.97 3.34
CA HIS A 262 -9.31 -10.73 3.62
C HIS A 262 -8.95 -9.62 2.63
N ARG A 263 -7.67 -9.55 2.22
CA ARG A 263 -7.23 -8.66 1.15
C ARG A 263 -7.81 -9.04 -0.21
N PHE A 264 -7.96 -10.33 -0.47
CA PHE A 264 -8.67 -10.83 -1.65
C PHE A 264 -10.14 -10.35 -1.63
N ILE A 265 -10.86 -10.52 -0.52
CA ILE A 265 -12.24 -10.00 -0.37
C ILE A 265 -12.31 -8.49 -0.60
N TYR A 266 -11.33 -7.72 -0.09
CA TYR A 266 -11.24 -6.29 -0.36
C TYR A 266 -11.04 -5.98 -1.84
N GLY A 267 -10.18 -6.71 -2.55
CA GLY A 267 -9.99 -6.56 -3.99
C GLY A 267 -11.25 -6.86 -4.80
N MET A 268 -11.97 -7.92 -4.42
CA MET A 268 -13.27 -8.29 -4.99
C MET A 268 -14.29 -7.13 -4.82
N ASN A 269 -14.37 -6.55 -3.62
CA ASN A 269 -15.22 -5.39 -3.34
C ASN A 269 -14.77 -4.13 -4.08
N PHE A 270 -13.46 -3.92 -4.22
CA PHE A 270 -12.91 -2.76 -4.91
C PHE A 270 -13.37 -2.73 -6.38
N ILE A 271 -13.31 -3.88 -7.07
CA ILE A 271 -13.73 -3.97 -8.47
C ILE A 271 -15.25 -3.83 -8.59
N ALA A 272 -15.99 -4.48 -7.70
CA ALA A 272 -17.43 -4.28 -7.60
C ALA A 272 -17.77 -2.79 -7.44
N LEU A 273 -17.04 -2.05 -6.60
CA LEU A 273 -17.24 -0.63 -6.38
C LEU A 273 -16.94 0.22 -7.62
N VAL A 274 -15.86 -0.07 -8.35
CA VAL A 274 -15.55 0.60 -9.63
C VAL A 274 -16.71 0.41 -10.62
N LEU A 275 -17.18 -0.84 -10.80
CA LEU A 275 -18.27 -1.16 -11.71
C LEU A 275 -19.60 -0.57 -11.25
N MET A 276 -19.96 -0.67 -9.98
CA MET A 276 -21.19 -0.06 -9.43
C MET A 276 -21.18 1.45 -9.62
N SER A 277 -20.06 2.11 -9.34
CA SER A 277 -19.94 3.56 -9.46
C SER A 277 -20.10 4.03 -10.91
N ARG A 278 -19.58 3.27 -11.87
CA ARG A 278 -19.64 3.61 -13.30
C ARG A 278 -20.95 3.18 -13.99
N ASN A 279 -21.44 1.97 -13.70
CA ASN A 279 -22.48 1.32 -14.49
C ASN A 279 -23.85 1.29 -13.79
N LEU A 280 -23.89 1.40 -12.46
CA LEU A 280 -25.12 1.27 -11.67
C LEU A 280 -25.56 2.58 -11.02
N LEU A 281 -24.63 3.36 -10.46
CA LEU A 281 -24.92 4.56 -9.67
C LEU A 281 -24.78 5.87 -10.45
N ALA A 282 -24.10 5.84 -11.59
CA ALA A 282 -23.92 6.98 -12.48
C ALA A 282 -24.37 6.62 -13.90
N ASP A 283 -24.65 7.63 -14.73
CA ASP A 283 -24.85 7.42 -16.16
C ASP A 283 -23.54 6.88 -16.77
N PRO A 284 -23.55 5.68 -17.39
CA PRO A 284 -22.35 5.13 -18.03
C PRO A 284 -21.76 6.04 -19.13
N ARG A 285 -22.56 6.97 -19.65
CA ARG A 285 -22.14 7.97 -20.64
C ARG A 285 -21.43 9.18 -20.02
N ASP A 286 -21.49 9.34 -18.70
CA ASP A 286 -20.79 10.38 -17.95
C ASP A 286 -19.70 9.78 -17.03
N PRO A 287 -18.46 9.67 -17.54
CA PRO A 287 -17.36 9.11 -16.74
C PRO A 287 -16.97 9.98 -15.55
N LEU A 288 -17.30 11.28 -15.55
CA LEU A 288 -17.05 12.14 -14.38
C LEU A 288 -17.98 11.79 -13.23
N ALA A 289 -19.25 11.58 -13.52
CA ALA A 289 -20.22 11.18 -12.52
C ALA A 289 -19.79 9.85 -11.87
N GLY A 290 -19.38 8.86 -12.69
CA GLY A 290 -18.87 7.60 -12.16
C GLY A 290 -17.61 7.74 -11.31
N LEU A 291 -16.64 8.55 -11.76
CA LEU A 291 -15.42 8.83 -11.00
C LEU A 291 -15.73 9.58 -9.69
N ALA A 292 -16.68 10.50 -9.70
CA ALA A 292 -17.09 11.27 -8.54
C ALA A 292 -17.78 10.38 -7.50
N VAL A 293 -18.70 9.50 -7.92
CA VAL A 293 -19.34 8.52 -7.04
C VAL A 293 -18.31 7.56 -6.46
N PHE A 294 -17.40 7.04 -7.28
CA PHE A 294 -16.31 6.18 -6.82
C PHE A 294 -15.44 6.90 -5.79
N ALA A 295 -15.00 8.12 -6.08
CA ALA A 295 -14.16 8.92 -5.18
C ALA A 295 -14.88 9.22 -3.85
N ALA A 296 -16.18 9.54 -3.89
CA ALA A 296 -16.98 9.78 -2.70
C ALA A 296 -17.07 8.53 -1.81
N ILE A 297 -17.44 7.37 -2.37
CA ILE A 297 -17.58 6.12 -1.62
C ILE A 297 -16.21 5.61 -1.15
N ALA A 298 -15.18 5.68 -1.99
CA ALA A 298 -13.81 5.32 -1.61
C ALA A 298 -13.30 6.18 -0.45
N SER A 299 -13.65 7.47 -0.41
CA SER A 299 -13.33 8.37 0.71
C SER A 299 -14.01 7.93 2.01
N VAL A 300 -15.25 7.45 1.95
CA VAL A 300 -15.92 6.84 3.11
C VAL A 300 -15.17 5.60 3.62
N SER A 301 -14.65 4.77 2.72
CA SER A 301 -13.80 3.64 3.12
C SER A 301 -12.50 4.09 3.80
N ILE A 302 -11.89 5.19 3.31
CA ILE A 302 -10.71 5.80 3.95
C ILE A 302 -11.03 6.29 5.36
N VAL A 303 -12.21 6.90 5.57
CA VAL A 303 -12.65 7.26 6.94
C VAL A 303 -12.70 6.02 7.83
N GLY A 304 -13.23 4.90 7.33
CA GLY A 304 -13.20 3.61 8.04
C GLY A 304 -11.78 3.18 8.42
N ASN A 305 -10.84 3.27 7.48
CA ASN A 305 -9.42 2.97 7.74
C ASN A 305 -8.84 3.86 8.85
N VAL A 306 -9.10 5.17 8.81
CA VAL A 306 -8.61 6.13 9.82
C VAL A 306 -9.19 5.81 11.20
N LEU A 307 -10.49 5.47 11.28
CA LEU A 307 -11.11 5.04 12.52
C LEU A 307 -10.44 3.79 13.08
N ALA A 308 -10.05 2.83 12.24
CA ALA A 308 -9.31 1.65 12.68
C ALA A 308 -7.90 1.97 13.18
N ILE A 309 -7.19 2.91 12.55
CA ILE A 309 -5.85 3.36 13.00
C ILE A 309 -5.90 3.90 14.43
N VAL A 310 -6.99 4.56 14.82
CA VAL A 310 -7.17 5.07 16.18
C VAL A 310 -7.71 3.99 17.12
N ALA A 311 -8.75 3.28 16.71
CA ALA A 311 -9.46 2.35 17.58
C ALA A 311 -8.64 1.09 17.93
N ILE A 312 -7.91 0.54 16.96
CA ILE A 312 -7.28 -0.78 17.12
C ILE A 312 -6.12 -0.75 18.13
N PRO A 313 -5.20 0.23 18.12
CA PRO A 313 -4.19 0.35 19.17
C PRO A 313 -4.80 0.46 20.58
N LEU A 314 -5.86 1.25 20.75
CA LEU A 314 -6.55 1.41 22.04
C LEU A 314 -7.21 0.10 22.50
N LEU A 315 -7.80 -0.64 21.56
CA LEU A 315 -8.40 -1.95 21.86
C LEU A 315 -7.33 -3.01 22.14
N ASN A 316 -6.14 -2.89 21.55
CA ASN A 316 -5.02 -3.82 21.75
C ASN A 316 -4.43 -3.74 23.17
N GLU A 317 -4.70 -2.67 23.92
CA GLU A 317 -4.37 -2.58 25.36
C GLU A 317 -5.22 -3.55 26.20
N LYS A 318 -6.42 -3.91 25.72
CA LYS A 318 -7.40 -4.73 26.46
C LYS A 318 -7.61 -6.11 25.85
N TYR A 319 -7.46 -6.24 24.54
CA TYR A 319 -7.76 -7.44 23.78
C TYR A 319 -6.54 -7.90 22.98
N GLN A 320 -6.39 -9.20 22.82
CA GLN A 320 -5.29 -9.75 22.05
C GLN A 320 -5.50 -9.52 20.54
N PRO A 321 -4.42 -9.33 19.76
CA PRO A 321 -4.51 -9.11 18.30
C PRO A 321 -5.34 -10.16 17.56
N ARG A 322 -5.29 -11.43 17.98
CA ARG A 322 -6.09 -12.52 17.39
C ARG A 322 -7.60 -12.29 17.53
N THR A 323 -8.05 -11.76 18.67
CA THR A 323 -9.46 -11.45 18.93
C THR A 323 -9.89 -10.27 18.07
N LEU A 324 -9.04 -9.25 17.96
CA LEU A 324 -9.28 -8.08 17.11
C LEU A 324 -9.39 -8.45 15.63
N ILE A 325 -8.58 -9.39 15.13
CA ILE A 325 -8.71 -9.95 13.78
C ILE A 325 -10.11 -10.56 13.58
N MET A 326 -10.55 -11.43 14.50
CA MET A 326 -11.88 -12.06 14.40
C MET A 326 -13.01 -11.04 14.42
N CYS A 327 -12.93 -10.03 15.29
CA CYS A 327 -13.89 -8.92 15.32
C CYS A 327 -13.91 -8.16 13.98
N CYS A 328 -12.74 -7.85 13.42
CA CYS A 328 -12.65 -7.18 12.13
C CYS A 328 -13.24 -8.03 11.00
N LEU A 329 -12.98 -9.34 10.96
CA LEU A 329 -13.62 -10.24 9.99
C LEU A 329 -15.14 -10.29 10.17
N GLY A 330 -15.65 -10.23 11.42
CA GLY A 330 -17.07 -10.11 11.70
C GLY A 330 -17.66 -8.81 11.14
N VAL A 331 -16.98 -7.68 11.35
CA VAL A 331 -17.35 -6.39 10.72
C VAL A 331 -17.33 -6.49 9.19
N SER A 332 -16.37 -7.23 8.62
CA SER A 332 -16.34 -7.50 7.18
C SER A 332 -17.56 -8.30 6.74
N ALA A 333 -17.96 -9.34 7.47
CA ALA A 333 -19.15 -10.11 7.13
C ALA A 333 -20.41 -9.24 7.16
N VAL A 334 -20.56 -8.37 8.17
CA VAL A 334 -21.67 -7.40 8.25
C VAL A 334 -21.65 -6.45 7.05
N SER A 335 -20.48 -5.93 6.65
CA SER A 335 -20.38 -5.06 5.48
C SER A 335 -20.86 -5.75 4.20
N GLN A 336 -20.57 -7.05 4.04
CA GLN A 336 -21.05 -7.82 2.91
C GLN A 336 -22.56 -8.09 2.97
N VAL A 337 -23.12 -8.38 4.16
CA VAL A 337 -24.57 -8.52 4.35
C VAL A 337 -25.31 -7.24 3.92
N MET A 338 -24.78 -6.06 4.24
CA MET A 338 -25.38 -4.80 3.79
C MET A 338 -25.51 -4.71 2.26
N LEU A 339 -24.53 -5.24 1.51
CA LEU A 339 -24.55 -5.27 0.04
C LEU A 339 -25.45 -6.37 -0.53
N VAL A 340 -25.75 -7.41 0.25
CA VAL A 340 -26.80 -8.39 -0.08
C VAL A 340 -28.18 -7.75 0.01
N LEU A 341 -28.40 -6.93 1.04
CA LEU A 341 -29.69 -6.28 1.32
C LEU A 341 -30.03 -5.16 0.35
N GLY A 342 -29.03 -4.46 -0.20
CA GLY A 342 -29.28 -3.41 -1.18
C GLY A 342 -28.03 -2.76 -1.76
N TYR A 343 -28.25 -1.95 -2.80
CA TYR A 343 -27.20 -1.25 -3.56
C TYR A 343 -27.43 0.27 -3.64
N THR A 344 -28.33 0.83 -2.82
CA THR A 344 -28.46 2.29 -2.77
C THR A 344 -27.16 2.90 -2.24
N GLN A 345 -26.92 4.18 -2.55
CA GLN A 345 -25.72 4.90 -2.11
C GLN A 345 -25.50 4.80 -0.59
N PHE A 346 -26.58 4.74 0.20
CA PHE A 346 -26.53 4.49 1.63
C PHE A 346 -25.90 3.13 1.98
N TRP A 347 -26.44 2.04 1.42
CA TRP A 347 -25.95 0.68 1.69
C TRP A 347 -24.49 0.51 1.29
N ILE A 348 -24.12 1.03 0.12
CA ILE A 348 -22.74 0.93 -0.39
C ILE A 348 -21.79 1.78 0.46
N SER A 349 -22.17 2.99 0.85
CA SER A 349 -21.31 3.85 1.69
C SER A 349 -21.12 3.26 3.09
N ALA A 350 -22.19 2.75 3.70
CA ALA A 350 -22.10 2.09 5.01
C ALA A 350 -21.24 0.83 4.95
N SER A 351 -21.39 0.01 3.90
CA SER A 351 -20.53 -1.14 3.66
C SER A 351 -19.07 -0.73 3.47
N ALA A 352 -18.81 0.31 2.67
CA ALA A 352 -17.46 0.82 2.42
C ALA A 352 -16.75 1.29 3.70
N LEU A 353 -17.48 1.98 4.60
CA LEU A 353 -17.00 2.40 5.91
C LEU A 353 -16.57 1.19 6.76
N LEU A 354 -17.46 0.20 6.89
CA LEU A 354 -17.23 -1.01 7.69
C LEU A 354 -16.09 -1.86 7.11
N LEU A 355 -16.06 -2.03 5.79
CA LEU A 355 -15.01 -2.78 5.11
C LEU A 355 -13.65 -2.09 5.25
N GLY A 356 -13.59 -0.76 5.13
CA GLY A 356 -12.37 0.01 5.39
C GLY A 356 -11.87 -0.20 6.82
N PHE A 357 -12.74 0.02 7.81
CA PHE A 357 -12.40 -0.24 9.22
C PHE A 357 -11.88 -1.67 9.44
N SER A 358 -12.59 -2.65 8.90
CA SER A 358 -12.26 -4.07 9.01
C SER A 358 -10.87 -4.38 8.43
N VAL A 359 -10.59 -3.96 7.19
CA VAL A 359 -9.34 -4.29 6.50
C VAL A 359 -8.15 -3.66 7.20
N GLN A 360 -8.22 -2.37 7.53
CA GLN A 360 -7.13 -1.70 8.21
C GLN A 360 -6.93 -2.23 9.63
N GLY A 361 -8.01 -2.57 10.35
CA GLY A 361 -7.90 -3.08 11.71
C GLY A 361 -7.36 -4.50 11.81
N ALA A 362 -7.79 -5.39 10.90
CA ALA A 362 -7.21 -6.71 10.76
C ALA A 362 -5.72 -6.59 10.40
N LYS A 363 -5.37 -5.71 9.47
CA LYS A 363 -3.99 -5.44 9.07
C LYS A 363 -3.11 -5.05 10.25
N ILE A 364 -3.49 -4.04 11.05
CA ILE A 364 -2.69 -3.58 12.21
C ILE A 364 -2.45 -4.74 13.19
N SER A 365 -3.48 -5.56 13.41
CA SER A 365 -3.40 -6.71 14.32
C SER A 365 -2.48 -7.82 13.76
N VAL A 366 -2.53 -8.08 12.45
CA VAL A 366 -1.63 -9.03 11.77
C VAL A 366 -0.19 -8.52 11.79
N ASP A 367 0.04 -7.24 11.48
CA ASP A 367 1.35 -6.60 11.53
C ASP A 367 1.96 -6.78 12.94
N THR A 368 1.14 -6.62 13.99
CA THR A 368 1.55 -6.82 15.39
C THR A 368 1.94 -8.28 15.66
N ILE A 369 1.15 -9.25 15.20
CA ILE A 369 1.47 -10.68 15.35
C ILE A 369 2.78 -11.01 14.64
N VAL A 370 2.95 -10.57 13.39
CA VAL A 370 4.17 -10.84 12.62
C VAL A 370 5.38 -10.18 13.29
N GLN A 371 5.25 -8.97 13.83
CA GLN A 371 6.35 -8.33 14.57
C GLN A 371 6.73 -9.10 15.84
N ARG A 372 5.73 -9.48 16.65
CA ARG A 372 5.96 -10.08 17.97
C ARG A 372 6.37 -11.55 17.89
N ASP A 373 5.76 -12.31 17.00
CA ASP A 373 5.83 -13.78 16.99
C ASP A 373 6.80 -14.33 15.91
N THR A 374 7.47 -13.45 15.14
CA THR A 374 8.53 -13.81 14.18
C THR A 374 9.90 -13.49 14.77
N ALA A 375 10.84 -14.43 14.70
CA ALA A 375 12.22 -14.22 15.12
C ALA A 375 12.88 -13.05 14.36
N ASP A 376 13.72 -12.30 15.06
CA ASP A 376 14.35 -11.07 14.55
C ASP A 376 15.09 -11.31 13.22
N GLU A 377 15.77 -12.44 13.08
CA GLU A 377 16.51 -12.80 11.86
C GLU A 377 15.61 -12.94 10.62
N TYR A 378 14.35 -13.36 10.79
CA TYR A 378 13.40 -13.55 9.69
C TYR A 378 12.41 -12.40 9.53
N ARG A 379 12.29 -11.49 10.51
CA ARG A 379 11.22 -10.47 10.54
C ARG A 379 11.13 -9.63 9.26
N GLY A 380 12.25 -9.11 8.75
CA GLY A 380 12.25 -8.32 7.51
C GLY A 380 11.85 -9.13 6.26
N ARG A 381 12.26 -10.40 6.22
CA ARG A 381 11.94 -11.34 5.14
C ARG A 381 10.47 -11.79 5.20
N ALA A 382 9.94 -11.98 6.41
CA ALA A 382 8.53 -12.24 6.65
C ALA A 382 7.65 -11.07 6.19
N PHE A 383 8.04 -9.83 6.47
CA PHE A 383 7.34 -8.64 5.94
C PHE A 383 7.41 -8.54 4.40
N SER A 384 8.52 -8.96 3.81
CA SER A 384 8.64 -9.02 2.34
C SER A 384 7.69 -10.07 1.74
N LEU A 385 7.62 -11.27 2.32
CA LEU A 385 6.67 -12.32 1.90
C LEU A 385 5.22 -11.89 2.11
N TYR A 386 4.94 -11.24 3.23
CA TYR A 386 3.64 -10.65 3.53
C TYR A 386 3.24 -9.64 2.46
N ASP A 387 4.08 -8.65 2.17
CA ASP A 387 3.81 -7.68 1.09
C ASP A 387 3.54 -8.40 -0.24
N MET A 388 4.27 -9.48 -0.54
CA MET A 388 4.05 -10.27 -1.75
C MET A 388 2.70 -10.96 -1.76
N LEU A 389 2.31 -11.63 -0.67
CA LEU A 389 1.01 -12.27 -0.51
C LEU A 389 -0.14 -11.25 -0.59
N PHE A 390 0.01 -10.12 0.10
CA PHE A 390 -1.03 -9.08 0.17
C PHE A 390 -1.38 -8.52 -1.21
N ASN A 391 -0.36 -8.22 -2.02
CA ASN A 391 -0.60 -7.65 -3.35
C ASN A 391 -1.02 -8.73 -4.37
N SER A 392 -0.47 -9.95 -4.28
CA SER A 392 -0.90 -11.07 -5.12
C SER A 392 -2.36 -11.48 -4.85
N ALA A 393 -2.80 -11.42 -3.58
CA ALA A 393 -4.20 -11.63 -3.21
C ALA A 393 -5.14 -10.58 -3.82
N PHE A 394 -4.72 -9.31 -3.84
CA PHE A 394 -5.51 -8.25 -4.46
C PHE A 394 -5.59 -8.40 -5.98
N VAL A 395 -4.51 -8.81 -6.65
CA VAL A 395 -4.52 -9.06 -8.09
C VAL A 395 -5.33 -10.29 -8.47
N SER A 396 -5.20 -11.39 -7.71
CA SER A 396 -6.00 -12.60 -7.94
C SER A 396 -7.48 -12.33 -7.72
N ALA A 397 -7.85 -11.45 -6.79
CA ALA A 397 -9.21 -10.95 -6.69
C ALA A 397 -9.66 -10.26 -7.97
N GLY A 398 -8.77 -9.51 -8.64
CA GLY A 398 -9.00 -9.04 -10.01
C GLY A 398 -9.39 -10.15 -10.98
N ALA A 399 -8.54 -11.16 -11.11
CA ALA A 399 -8.77 -12.25 -12.04
C ALA A 399 -10.07 -13.01 -11.76
N VAL A 400 -10.42 -13.23 -10.48
CA VAL A 400 -11.67 -13.89 -10.11
C VAL A 400 -12.88 -12.96 -10.34
N ALA A 401 -12.76 -11.69 -9.97
CA ALA A 401 -13.79 -10.68 -10.18
C ALA A 401 -14.20 -10.57 -11.64
N ALA A 402 -13.24 -10.63 -12.57
CA ALA A 402 -13.46 -10.65 -14.01
C ALA A 402 -14.41 -11.75 -14.48
N LEU A 403 -14.40 -12.90 -13.79
CA LEU A 403 -15.20 -14.07 -14.15
C LEU A 403 -16.52 -14.15 -13.37
N THR A 404 -16.60 -13.51 -12.19
CA THR A 404 -17.71 -13.71 -11.24
C THR A 404 -18.63 -12.50 -11.06
N ILE A 405 -18.14 -11.28 -11.35
CA ILE A 405 -18.92 -10.05 -11.10
C ILE A 405 -19.67 -9.66 -12.38
N PRO A 406 -20.98 -9.39 -12.30
CA PRO A 406 -21.72 -8.87 -13.45
C PRO A 406 -21.24 -7.47 -13.85
N ASP A 407 -21.48 -7.05 -15.08
CA ASP A 407 -21.04 -5.71 -15.55
C ASP A 407 -21.64 -4.56 -14.74
N SER A 408 -22.81 -4.75 -14.10
CA SER A 408 -23.38 -3.78 -13.16
C SER A 408 -22.55 -3.58 -11.88
N GLY A 409 -21.65 -4.51 -11.57
CA GLY A 409 -20.87 -4.54 -10.33
C GLY A 409 -21.63 -5.08 -9.12
N TRP A 410 -22.93 -5.35 -9.22
CA TRP A 410 -23.76 -5.75 -8.08
C TRP A 410 -24.52 -7.05 -8.31
N SER A 411 -24.44 -7.96 -7.34
CA SER A 411 -25.24 -9.19 -7.25
C SER A 411 -25.38 -9.62 -5.78
N PRO A 412 -26.60 -9.84 -5.25
CA PRO A 412 -26.79 -10.35 -3.89
C PRO A 412 -26.10 -11.69 -3.66
N MET A 413 -26.11 -12.58 -4.67
CA MET A 413 -25.45 -13.89 -4.58
C MET A 413 -23.94 -13.74 -4.44
N TYR A 414 -23.35 -12.82 -5.21
CA TYR A 414 -21.92 -12.52 -5.15
C TYR A 414 -21.49 -12.06 -3.75
N PHE A 415 -22.19 -11.08 -3.17
CA PHE A 415 -21.89 -10.61 -1.81
C PHE A 415 -22.23 -11.66 -0.75
N GLY A 416 -23.26 -12.49 -0.96
CA GLY A 416 -23.59 -13.62 -0.11
C GLY A 416 -22.47 -14.65 -0.03
N VAL A 417 -21.80 -14.96 -1.15
CA VAL A 417 -20.61 -15.81 -1.16
C VAL A 417 -19.48 -15.18 -0.34
N LEU A 418 -19.26 -13.87 -0.45
CA LEU A 418 -18.25 -13.18 0.35
C LEU A 418 -18.58 -13.19 1.85
N VAL A 419 -19.86 -13.16 2.24
CA VAL A 419 -20.29 -13.39 3.65
C VAL A 419 -19.85 -14.77 4.11
N VAL A 420 -20.16 -15.81 3.34
CA VAL A 420 -19.80 -17.20 3.68
C VAL A 420 -18.29 -17.36 3.82
N ILE A 421 -17.50 -16.81 2.89
CA ILE A 421 -16.04 -16.85 2.96
C ILE A 421 -15.53 -16.20 4.26
N ASN A 422 -16.07 -15.04 4.67
CA ASN A 422 -15.69 -14.40 5.93
C ASN A 422 -16.01 -15.28 7.14
N LEU A 423 -17.21 -15.89 7.19
CA LEU A 423 -17.60 -16.76 8.30
C LEU A 423 -16.73 -18.03 8.38
N LEU A 424 -16.44 -18.64 7.23
CA LEU A 424 -15.53 -19.78 7.16
C LEU A 424 -14.11 -19.41 7.61
N LEU A 425 -13.64 -18.22 7.25
CA LEU A 425 -12.32 -17.72 7.67
C LEU A 425 -12.25 -17.50 9.17
N ILE A 426 -13.31 -16.97 9.79
CA ILE A 426 -13.44 -16.84 11.25
C ILE A 426 -13.39 -18.23 11.91
N ALA A 427 -14.20 -19.17 11.44
CA ALA A 427 -14.25 -20.52 11.99
C ALA A 427 -12.89 -21.25 11.87
N TRP A 428 -12.25 -21.14 10.71
CA TRP A 428 -10.92 -21.69 10.46
C TRP A 428 -9.87 -21.10 11.40
N TYR A 429 -9.88 -19.77 11.58
CA TYR A 429 -8.91 -19.12 12.46
C TYR A 429 -9.11 -19.49 13.92
N GLN A 430 -10.37 -19.57 14.37
CA GLN A 430 -10.69 -20.06 15.70
C GLN A 430 -10.17 -21.47 15.94
N GLY A 431 -10.31 -22.37 14.96
CA GLY A 431 -9.73 -23.71 15.00
C GLY A 431 -8.21 -23.68 15.17
N LYS A 432 -7.52 -22.86 14.36
CA LYS A 432 -6.05 -22.72 14.45
C LYS A 432 -5.57 -22.13 15.77
N ILE A 433 -6.32 -21.19 16.35
CA ILE A 433 -6.00 -20.65 17.68
C ILE A 433 -6.13 -21.74 18.76
N ARG A 434 -7.17 -22.58 18.68
CA ARG A 434 -7.39 -23.67 19.65
C ARG A 434 -6.29 -24.74 19.56
N GLU A 435 -5.88 -25.13 18.35
CA GLU A 435 -4.78 -26.08 18.13
C GLU A 435 -3.44 -25.60 18.69
N ASN A 436 -3.21 -24.28 18.75
CA ASN A 436 -1.99 -23.71 19.30
C ASN A 436 -2.03 -23.50 20.83
N TYR A 437 -3.19 -23.72 21.47
CA TYR A 437 -3.39 -23.55 22.92
C TYR A 437 -3.41 -24.90 23.67
N ASP A 438 -2.85 -25.97 23.11
CA ASP A 438 -2.80 -27.27 23.79
C ASP A 438 -1.99 -27.16 25.10
N PRO A 439 -2.62 -27.28 26.29
CA PRO A 439 -1.98 -26.97 27.58
C PRO A 439 -0.87 -27.96 27.99
N GLY A 440 -0.61 -29.00 27.20
CA GLY A 440 0.44 -30.00 27.44
C GLY A 440 1.88 -29.53 27.19
N MET A 441 2.09 -28.33 26.63
CA MET A 441 3.43 -27.81 26.30
C MET A 441 3.97 -26.74 27.27
N THR A 442 3.22 -26.40 28.33
CA THR A 442 3.66 -25.48 29.42
C THR A 442 4.22 -26.19 30.65
N GLN A 443 4.60 -27.47 30.53
CA GLN A 443 5.43 -28.16 31.52
C GLN A 443 6.52 -28.97 30.81
N LYS A 444 7.62 -28.31 30.46
CA LYS A 444 8.97 -28.87 30.56
C LYS A 444 10.02 -27.79 30.52
#